data_AF-A0A7C1Y735-F1
#
_entry.id   AF-A0A7C1Y735-F1
#
_cell.length_a   1.000
_cell.length_b   1.000
_cell.length_c   1.000
_cell.angle_alpha   90.00
_cell.angle_beta   90.00
_cell.angle_gamma   90.00
#
_symmetry.space_group_name_H-M   'P 1'
#
loop_
_entity.id
_entity.type
_entity.pdbx_description
1 polymer ?
#
loop_
_entity_poly.entity_id
_entity_poly.type
_entity_poly.pdbx_seq_one_letter_code
_entity_poly.pdbx_strand_id
1 'polypeptide(L)' 'MQLLSITLDTAFDVLPIVVIIFGFQFLVIRQPVPHLKQVLLGFLYVLLGLSFFLVG' A
#
# COMPACT_ATOMS: atom_id res chain seq x y z
N MET A 1 20.70 6.56 7.23
CA MET A 1 20.44 5.10 7.41
C MET A 1 19.14 4.79 8.15
N GLN A 2 18.59 5.68 8.99
CA GLN A 2 17.34 5.41 9.76
C GLN A 2 16.02 5.71 8.98
N LEU A 3 16.03 6.70 8.08
CA LEU A 3 14.86 7.00 7.24
C LEU A 3 14.52 5.89 6.23
N LEU A 4 15.55 5.16 5.77
CA LEU A 4 15.38 4.08 4.80
C LEU A 4 14.78 2.82 5.45
N SER A 5 15.15 2.53 6.70
CA SER A 5 14.58 1.42 7.47
C SER A 5 13.12 1.68 7.82
N ILE A 6 12.78 2.89 8.26
CA ILE A 6 11.38 3.24 8.59
C ILE A 6 10.49 3.14 7.36
N THR A 7 10.91 3.70 6.22
CA THR A 7 10.11 3.64 4.98
C THR A 7 9.94 2.23 4.43
N LEU A 8 10.94 1.35 4.60
CA LEU A 8 10.80 -0.06 4.27
C LEU A 8 9.84 -0.79 5.22
N ASP A 9 9.94 -0.57 6.53
CA ASP A 9 9.05 -1.20 7.51
C ASP A 9 7.59 -0.76 7.30
N THR A 10 7.34 0.52 7.06
CA THR A 10 5.98 1.01 6.77
C THR A 10 5.44 0.48 5.43
N ALA A 11 6.31 0.19 4.45
CA ALA A 11 5.88 -0.50 3.23
C ALA A 11 5.46 -1.95 3.51
N PHE A 12 6.12 -2.63 4.46
CA PHE A 12 5.69 -3.95 4.93
C PHE A 12 4.39 -3.91 5.74
N ASP A 13 4.10 -2.83 6.47
CA ASP A 13 2.81 -2.67 7.17
C ASP A 13 1.61 -2.59 6.21
N VAL A 14 1.84 -2.08 5.00
CA VAL A 14 0.79 -1.89 3.98
C VAL A 14 0.65 -3.12 3.07
N LEU A 15 1.64 -4.01 3.05
CA LEU A 15 1.63 -5.26 2.28
C LEU A 15 0.39 -6.13 2.53
N PRO A 16 -0.06 -6.37 3.79
CA PRO A 16 -1.27 -7.14 4.07
C PRO A 16 -2.52 -6.56 3.37
N ILE A 17 -2.63 -5.23 3.32
CA ILE A 17 -3.76 -4.54 2.67
C ILE A 17 -3.73 -4.79 1.16
N VAL A 18 -2.56 -4.63 0.55
CA VAL A 18 -2.34 -4.92 -0.89
C VAL A 18 -2.68 -6.38 -1.18
N VAL A 19 -2.17 -7.32 -0.39
CA VAL A 19 -2.40 -8.76 -0.54
C VAL A 19 -3.89 -9.10 -0.44
N ILE A 20 -4.62 -8.53 0.53
CA ILE A 20 -6.07 -8.75 0.65
C ILE A 20 -6.79 -8.20 -0.59
N ILE A 21 -6.55 -6.94 -0.98
CA ILE A 21 -7.26 -6.33 -2.11
C ILE A 21 -7.06 -7.13 -3.39
N PHE A 22 -5.81 -7.42 -3.76
CA PHE A 22 -5.51 -8.17 -4.98
C PHE A 22 -5.89 -9.65 -4.86
N GLY A 23 -5.76 -10.26 -3.68
CA GLY A 23 -6.18 -11.63 -3.41
C GLY A 23 -7.68 -11.81 -3.62
N PHE A 24 -8.51 -10.93 -3.05
CA PHE A 24 -9.96 -10.96 -3.29
C PHE A 24 -10.31 -10.67 -4.74
N GLN A 25 -9.66 -9.68 -5.37
CA GLN A 25 -9.96 -9.31 -6.75
C GLN A 25 -9.66 -10.45 -7.74
N PHE A 26 -8.52 -11.12 -7.60
CA PHE A 26 -8.12 -12.17 -8.54
C PHE A 26 -8.64 -13.57 -8.16
N LEU A 27 -8.65 -13.95 -6.88
CA LEU A 27 -9.01 -15.30 -6.46
C LEU A 27 -10.52 -15.47 -6.24
N VAL A 28 -11.18 -14.49 -5.63
CA VAL A 28 -12.60 -14.58 -5.22
C VAL A 28 -13.51 -13.97 -6.28
N ILE A 29 -13.29 -12.69 -6.62
CA ILE A 29 -14.14 -11.91 -7.52
C ILE A 29 -13.79 -12.23 -8.99
N ARG A 30 -12.55 -12.65 -9.26
CA ARG A 30 -12.00 -12.95 -10.59
C ARG A 30 -12.17 -11.79 -11.58
N GLN A 31 -12.06 -10.57 -11.09
CA GLN A 31 -12.15 -9.36 -11.91
C GLN A 31 -10.87 -8.53 -11.76
N PRO A 32 -10.43 -7.85 -12.84
CA PRO A 32 -9.32 -6.93 -12.75
C PRO A 32 -9.70 -5.74 -11.86
N VAL A 33 -8.73 -5.20 -11.13
CA VAL A 33 -8.96 -4.04 -10.27
C VAL A 33 -9.35 -2.82 -11.12
N PRO A 34 -10.55 -2.25 -10.93
CA PRO A 34 -10.96 -1.07 -11.67
C PRO A 34 -10.11 0.14 -11.27
N HIS A 35 -9.78 1.00 -12.24
CA HIS A 35 -9.01 2.23 -12.01
C HIS A 35 -7.64 2.03 -11.32
N LEU A 36 -6.89 0.98 -11.69
CA LEU A 36 -5.59 0.61 -11.10
C LEU A 36 -4.64 1.79 -10.87
N LYS A 37 -4.56 2.75 -11.81
CA LYS A 37 -3.73 3.96 -11.68
C LYS A 37 -4.10 4.81 -10.46
N GLN A 38 -5.39 4.99 -10.20
CA GLN A 38 -5.88 5.74 -9.04
C GLN A 38 -5.60 4.98 -7.74
N VAL A 39 -5.76 3.65 -7.75
CA VAL A 39 -5.45 2.78 -6.60
C VAL A 39 -3.96 2.88 -6.24
N LEU A 40 -3.07 2.78 -7.23
CA LEU A 40 -1.62 2.93 -7.04
C LEU A 40 -1.24 4.30 -6.50
N LEU A 41 -1.82 5.37 -7.03
CA LEU A 41 -1.60 6.73 -6.51
C LEU A 41 -2.13 6.89 -5.08
N GLY A 42 -3.28 6.31 -4.77
CA GLY A 42 -3.83 6.28 -3.42
C GLY A 42 -2.88 5.59 -2.43
N PHE A 43 -2.35 4.43 -2.79
CA PHE A 43 -1.34 3.73 -1.98
C PHE A 43 -0.08 4.57 -1.77
N LEU A 44 0.40 5.26 -2.81
CA LEU A 44 1.54 6.17 -2.67
C LEU A 44 1.25 7.29 -1.67
N TYR A 45 0.07 7.90 -1.72
CA TYR A 45 -0.32 8.94 -0.76
C TYR A 45 -0.46 8.40 0.67
N VAL A 46 -0.97 7.17 0.85
CA VAL A 46 -1.04 6.52 2.16
C VAL A 46 0.37 6.30 2.73
N LEU A 47 1.31 5.77 1.94
CA LEU A 47 2.69 5.56 2.38
C LEU A 47 3.37 6.87 2.77
N LEU A 48 3.19 7.93 1.98
CA LEU A 48 3.70 9.26 2.31
C LEU A 48 3.08 9.80 3.59
N GLY A 49 1.76 9.69 3.74
CA GLY A 49 1.03 10.14 4.93
C GLY A 49 1.48 9.41 6.21
N LEU A 50 1.60 8.09 6.16
CA LEU A 50 2.08 7.28 7.28
C LEU A 50 3.54 7.60 7.62
N SER A 51 4.41 7.75 6.61
CA SER A 51 5.81 8.12 6.83
C SER A 51 5.94 9.48 7.53
N PHE A 52 5.19 10.49 7.09
CA PHE A 52 5.20 11.80 7.75
C PHE A 52 4.54 11.78 9.13
N PHE A 53 3.48 10.98 9.32
CA PHE A 53 2.84 10.79 10.62
C PHE A 53 3.78 10.18 11.66
N LEU A 54 4.62 9.21 11.28
CA LEU A 54 5.59 8.57 12.18
C LEU A 54 6.81 9.42 12.52
N VAL A 55 7.12 10.42 11.68
CA VAL A 55 8.23 11.36 11.90
C VAL A 55 7.82 12.54 12.80
N GLY A 56 6.51 12.85 12.83
CA GLY A 56 5.93 13.95 13.60
C GLY A 56 5.67 13.65 15.07
#